data_AF-A0A501WW93-F1
#
_entry.id   AF-A0A501WW93-F1
#
_cell.length_a   1.000
_cell.length_b   1.000
_cell.length_c   1.000
_cell.angle_alpha   90.00
_cell.angle_beta   90.00
_cell.angle_gamma   90.00
#
_symmetry.space_group_name_H-M   'P 1'
#
loop_
_entity.id
_entity.type
_entity.pdbx_description
1 polymer ?
#
loop_
_entity_poly.entity_id
_entity_poly.type
_entity_poly.pdbx_seq_one_letter_code
_entity_poly.pdbx_strand_id
1 'polypeptide(L)' 'MRGLGCVAVLGVTLLLAACGSTRTERAVTGAAGGAVAGQVIAGEPLAGAAIGGAAGALR' A
#
# COMPACT_ATOMS: atom_id res chain seq x y z
N MET A 1 -20.82 -9.60 8.31
CA MET A 1 -20.33 -8.42 7.54
C MET A 1 -18.82 -8.14 7.67
N ARG A 2 -18.02 -8.96 8.40
CA ARG A 2 -16.58 -8.71 8.64
C ARG A 2 -15.63 -9.35 7.61
N GLY A 3 -16.13 -10.26 6.76
CA GLY A 3 -15.31 -10.98 5.76
C GLY A 3 -15.25 -10.33 4.38
N LEU A 4 -16.27 -9.54 4.00
CA LEU A 4 -16.38 -8.99 2.64
C LEU A 4 -15.36 -7.87 2.36
N GLY A 5 -14.99 -7.09 3.39
CA GLY A 5 -13.99 -6.03 3.27
C GLY A 5 -12.57 -6.54 3.01
N CYS A 6 -12.17 -7.63 3.66
CA CYS A 6 -10.86 -8.24 3.42
C CYS A 6 -10.74 -8.82 2.00
N VAL A 7 -11.80 -9.46 1.49
CA VAL A 7 -11.83 -10.02 0.13
C VAL A 7 -11.78 -8.92 -0.93
N ALA A 8 -12.42 -7.77 -0.70
CA ALA A 8 -12.33 -6.60 -1.58
C ALA A 8 -10.92 -5.98 -1.59
N VAL A 9 -10.26 -5.85 -0.43
CA VAL A 9 -8.89 -5.32 -0.34
C VAL A 9 -7.87 -6.28 -0.96
N LEU A 10 -8.01 -7.58 -0.72
CA LEU A 10 -7.18 -8.62 -1.35
C LEU A 10 -7.43 -8.68 -2.87
N GLY A 11 -8.68 -8.56 -3.32
CA GLY A 11 -9.02 -8.51 -4.75
C GLY A 11 -8.46 -7.27 -5.45
N VAL A 12 -8.54 -6.10 -4.82
CA VAL A 12 -7.95 -4.85 -5.34
C VAL A 12 -6.44 -4.91 -5.38
N THR A 13 -5.77 -5.42 -4.35
CA THR A 13 -4.30 -5.59 -4.36
C THR A 13 -3.81 -6.63 -5.36
N LEU A 14 -4.59 -7.69 -5.62
CA LEU A 14 -4.32 -8.65 -6.70
C LEU A 14 -4.53 -8.04 -8.10
N LEU A 15 -5.52 -7.16 -8.30
CA LEU A 15 -5.68 -6.40 -9.54
C LEU A 15 -4.57 -5.34 -9.73
N LEU A 16 -4.11 -4.67 -8.67
CA LEU A 16 -2.98 -3.72 -8.74
C LEU A 16 -1.64 -4.44 -8.94
N ALA A 17 -1.47 -5.66 -8.41
CA ALA A 17 -0.30 -6.50 -8.72
C ALA A 17 -0.25 -6.92 -10.20
N ALA A 18 -1.41 -7.05 -10.85
CA ALA A 18 -1.47 -7.25 -12.30
C ALA A 18 -1.16 -5.97 -13.11
N CYS A 19 -1.31 -4.78 -12.50
CA CYS A 19 -1.13 -3.47 -13.15
C CYS A 19 0.16 -2.72 -12.76
N GLY A 20 0.98 -3.23 -11.83
CA GLY A 20 2.30 -2.70 -11.41
C GLY A 20 3.37 -2.56 -12.50
N SER A 21 2.95 -2.47 -13.76
CA SER A 21 3.68 -2.02 -14.93
C SER A 21 4.34 -0.64 -14.75
N THR A 22 3.73 0.27 -13.98
CA THR A 22 4.25 1.64 -13.81
C THR A 22 4.85 1.87 -12.41
N ARG A 23 5.95 2.63 -12.35
CA ARG A 23 6.60 3.00 -11.07
C ARG A 23 5.67 3.77 -10.14
N THR A 24 4.74 4.53 -10.70
CA THR A 24 3.80 5.36 -9.93
C THR A 24 2.79 4.50 -9.17
N GLU A 25 2.25 3.44 -9.78
CA GLU A 25 1.33 2.54 -9.06
C GLU A 25 1.98 1.80 -7.91
N ARG A 26 3.24 1.35 -8.10
CA ARG A 26 4.00 0.72 -7.02
C ARG A 26 4.33 1.71 -5.90
N ALA A 27 4.62 2.96 -6.26
CA ALA A 27 4.81 4.03 -5.29
C ALA A 27 3.52 4.32 -4.50
N VAL A 28 2.37 4.36 -5.16
CA VAL A 28 1.08 4.65 -4.50
C VAL A 28 0.64 3.49 -3.60
N THR A 29 0.80 2.23 -4.05
CA THR A 29 0.51 1.06 -3.22
C THR A 29 1.46 0.92 -2.05
N GLY A 30 2.76 1.14 -2.29
CA GLY A 30 3.76 1.23 -1.25
C GLY A 30 3.43 2.32 -0.23
N ALA A 31 3.00 3.51 -0.68
CA ALA A 31 2.62 4.60 0.20
C ALA A 31 1.37 4.27 1.01
N ALA A 32 0.35 3.67 0.39
CA ALA A 32 -0.87 3.28 1.09
C ALA A 32 -0.60 2.22 2.17
N GLY A 33 0.16 1.16 1.84
CA GLY A 33 0.55 0.12 2.80
C GLY A 33 1.49 0.65 3.89
N GLY A 34 2.44 1.49 3.50
CA GLY A 34 3.38 2.15 4.39
C GLY A 34 2.71 3.10 5.37
N ALA A 35 1.69 3.86 4.95
CA ALA A 35 0.94 4.76 5.82
C ALA A 35 0.25 4.01 6.96
N VAL A 36 -0.38 2.89 6.62
CA VAL A 36 -1.04 2.01 7.59
C VAL A 36 0.00 1.43 8.55
N ALA A 37 1.13 0.93 8.03
CA ALA A 37 2.20 0.38 8.85
C ALA A 37 2.83 1.44 9.77
N GLY A 38 3.10 2.64 9.27
CA GLY A 38 3.68 3.75 10.03
C GLY A 38 2.76 4.25 11.14
N GLN A 39 1.45 4.31 10.88
CA GLN A 39 0.46 4.61 11.92
C GLN A 39 0.43 3.55 13.02
N VAL A 40 0.48 2.27 12.66
CA VAL A 40 0.40 1.15 13.62
C VAL A 40 1.69 1.00 14.44
N ILE A 41 2.85 1.18 13.82
CA ILE A 41 4.15 0.93 14.45
C ILE A 41 4.64 2.15 15.24
N ALA A 42 4.53 3.34 14.63
CA ALA A 42 5.17 4.55 15.14
C ALA A 42 4.17 5.70 15.41
N GLY A 43 2.89 5.52 15.12
CA GLY A 43 1.90 6.60 15.18
C GLY A 43 2.10 7.67 14.10
N GLU A 44 2.96 7.41 13.11
CA GLU A 44 3.41 8.39 12.12
C GLU A 44 3.04 7.93 10.70
N PRO A 45 1.84 8.30 10.21
CA PRO A 45 1.31 7.81 8.95
C PRO A 45 2.04 8.44 7.75
N LEU A 46 2.47 9.71 7.86
CA LEU A 46 3.18 10.39 6.78
C LEU A 46 4.57 9.78 6.58
N ALA A 47 5.31 9.51 7.66
CA ALA A 47 6.60 8.85 7.56
C ALA A 47 6.46 7.44 6.95
N GLY A 48 5.45 6.68 7.39
CA GLY A 48 5.13 5.38 6.81
C GLY A 48 4.79 5.45 5.33
N ALA A 49 3.98 6.42 4.92
CA ALA A 49 3.60 6.63 3.52
C ALA A 49 4.80 7.00 2.65
N ALA A 50 5.67 7.88 3.15
CA ALA A 50 6.86 8.31 2.43
C ALA A 50 7.83 7.13 2.23
N ILE A 51 8.09 6.35 3.29
CA ILE A 51 9.00 5.20 3.24
C ILE A 51 8.42 4.09 2.36
N GLY A 52 7.16 3.74 2.57
CA GLY A 52 6.48 2.70 1.79
C GLY A 52 6.37 3.10 0.32
N GLY A 53 6.08 4.37 0.03
CA GLY A 53 5.98 4.86 -1.34
C GLY A 53 7.32 4.93 -2.05
N ALA A 54 8.37 5.36 -1.36
CA ALA A 54 9.73 5.31 -1.89
C ALA A 54 10.17 3.86 -2.14
N ALA A 55 9.96 2.96 -1.18
CA ALA A 55 10.28 1.54 -1.31
C ALA A 55 9.52 0.88 -2.46
N GLY A 56 8.25 1.22 -2.63
CA GLY A 56 7.41 0.77 -3.73
C GLY A 56 7.84 1.34 -5.09
N ALA A 57 8.32 2.58 -5.16
CA ALA A 57 8.82 3.15 -6.41
C ALA A 57 10.15 2.51 -6.88
N LEU A 58 10.93 1.98 -5.94
CA LEU A 58 12.27 1.43 -6.16
C LEU A 58 12.28 -0.06 -6.54
N ARG A 59 11.21 -0.80 -6.22
CA ARG A 59 11.09 -2.25 -6.49
C ARG A 59 9.85 -2.55 -7.32
#